data_AF-A0AAN8J8X0-F1
#
_entry.id   AF-A0AAN8J8X0-F1
#
_cell.length_a   1.000
_cell.length_b   1.000
_cell.length_c   1.000
_cell.angle_alpha   90.00
_cell.angle_beta   90.00
_cell.angle_gamma   90.00
#
_symmetry.space_group_name_H-M   'P 1'
#
loop_
_entity.id
_entity.type
_entity.pdbx_description
1 polymer ?
#
loop_
_entity_poly.entity_id
_entity_poly.type
_entity_poly.pdbx_seq_one_letter_code
_entity_poly.pdbx_strand_id
1 'polypeptide(L)'
;MESWQLTAWGLLIAFAFAAVAQQCTDDNKTYDDGEIYARDGNPCIKYVCNKGSVEISLLECNDGSEGCKPIGAKKTYFNGCLVMECVHSGNSIGFQFTKEACHDGTKCVDLNTESTTNCMTRRCEKNSDGAIQFTYTVLKCEDIDGNCLNPGDTFQYKFKDGTIGNSCTCTTDINASPVQVNYTCTS
;
A
#
# COMPACT_ATOMS: atom_id res chain seq x y z
N MET A 1 81.34 46.55 -39.68
CA MET A 1 80.94 46.27 -38.30
C MET A 1 79.49 46.68 -38.16
N GLU A 2 78.55 45.79 -38.48
CA GLU A 2 77.14 46.01 -38.19
C GLU A 2 76.56 44.66 -37.74
N SER A 3 76.25 44.59 -36.44
CA SER A 3 75.63 43.43 -35.80
C SER A 3 74.12 43.60 -35.83
N TRP A 4 73.42 42.69 -36.50
CA TRP A 4 71.96 42.60 -36.44
C TRP A 4 71.59 41.63 -35.31
N GLN A 5 70.97 42.15 -34.25
CA GLN A 5 70.42 41.34 -33.17
C GLN A 5 69.00 40.92 -33.53
N LEU A 6 68.80 39.61 -33.73
CA LEU A 6 67.48 38.98 -33.87
C LEU A 6 66.93 38.70 -32.47
N THR A 7 65.95 39.49 -32.03
CA THR A 7 65.17 39.22 -30.82
C THR A 7 64.07 38.21 -31.14
N ALA A 8 64.31 36.95 -30.77
CA ALA A 8 63.31 35.89 -30.83
C ALA A 8 62.27 36.09 -29.72
N TRP A 9 61.11 36.62 -30.08
CA TRP A 9 59.94 36.66 -29.20
C TRP A 9 59.33 35.27 -29.13
N GLY A 10 59.63 34.55 -28.05
CA GLY A 10 59.03 33.26 -27.74
C GLY A 10 57.54 33.42 -27.43
N LEU A 11 56.69 32.94 -28.34
CA LEU A 11 55.24 32.88 -28.17
C LEU A 11 54.92 31.70 -27.23
N LEU A 12 54.65 31.98 -25.95
CA LEU A 12 54.10 31.00 -25.01
C LEU A 12 52.62 30.76 -25.36
N ILE A 13 52.34 29.70 -26.11
CA ILE A 13 50.97 29.22 -26.32
C ILE A 13 50.56 28.48 -25.04
N ALA A 14 49.81 29.16 -24.19
CA ALA A 14 49.11 28.51 -23.08
C ALA A 14 47.98 27.64 -23.68
N PHE A 15 48.23 26.34 -23.83
CA PHE A 15 47.17 25.38 -24.14
C PHE A 15 46.29 25.23 -22.91
N ALA A 16 45.19 25.99 -22.87
CA ALA A 16 44.10 25.70 -21.95
C ALA A 16 43.49 24.37 -22.39
N PHE A 17 43.84 23.28 -21.69
CA PHE A 17 43.09 22.04 -21.80
C PHE A 17 41.71 22.31 -21.22
N ALA A 18 40.74 22.61 -22.09
CA ALA A 18 39.34 22.50 -21.70
C ALA A 18 39.13 21.06 -21.27
N ALA A 19 38.87 20.84 -19.98
CA ALA A 19 38.44 19.55 -19.51
C ALA A 19 37.18 19.20 -20.30
N VAL A 20 37.26 18.17 -21.16
CA VAL A 20 36.11 17.68 -21.89
C VAL A 20 35.14 17.18 -20.83
N ALA A 21 34.04 17.90 -20.62
CA ALA A 21 33.00 17.47 -19.70
C ALA A 21 32.53 16.09 -20.16
N GLN A 22 32.71 15.08 -19.30
CA GLN A 22 32.31 13.73 -19.63
C GLN A 22 30.79 13.63 -19.54
N GLN A 23 30.14 13.57 -20.70
CA GLN A 23 28.71 13.36 -20.80
C GLN A 23 28.35 11.92 -20.45
N CYS A 24 27.15 11.73 -19.91
CA CYS A 24 26.56 10.42 -19.68
C CYS A 24 25.61 10.09 -20.83
N THR A 25 25.50 8.81 -21.18
CA THR A 25 24.45 8.31 -22.09
C THR A 25 23.56 7.35 -21.32
N ASP A 26 22.27 7.65 -21.25
CA ASP A 26 21.25 6.81 -20.61
C ASP A 26 19.98 6.82 -21.46
N ASP A 27 19.41 5.64 -21.72
CA ASP A 27 18.22 5.45 -22.56
C ASP A 27 18.24 6.23 -23.90
N ASN A 28 19.37 6.18 -24.61
CA ASN A 28 19.64 6.91 -25.87
C ASN A 28 19.58 8.45 -25.79
N LYS A 29 19.61 9.02 -24.59
CA LYS A 29 19.74 10.47 -24.34
C LYS A 29 21.12 10.77 -23.75
N THR A 30 21.66 11.93 -24.10
CA THR A 30 22.94 12.43 -23.57
C THR A 30 22.69 13.51 -22.54
N TYR A 31 23.41 13.44 -21.43
CA TYR A 31 23.28 14.35 -20.29
C TYR A 31 24.63 14.96 -19.97
N ASP A 32 24.64 16.26 -19.68
CA ASP A 32 25.87 16.97 -19.28
C ASP A 32 26.28 16.62 -17.85
N ASP A 33 27.57 16.78 -17.53
CA ASP A 33 28.09 16.56 -16.17
C ASP A 33 27.35 17.47 -15.16
N GLY A 34 26.80 16.87 -14.11
CA GLY A 34 25.96 17.50 -13.10
C GLY A 34 24.47 17.60 -13.45
N GLU A 35 24.04 17.23 -14.65
CA GLU A 35 22.63 17.28 -15.04
C GLU A 35 21.79 16.26 -14.27
N ILE A 36 20.69 16.71 -13.67
CA ILE A 36 19.72 15.87 -12.97
C ILE A 36 18.51 15.63 -13.88
N TYR A 37 18.17 14.38 -14.10
CA TYR A 37 17.07 13.98 -14.99
C TYR A 37 16.26 12.81 -14.41
N ALA A 38 15.11 12.54 -15.02
CA ALA A 38 14.30 11.34 -14.76
C ALA A 38 14.13 10.56 -16.07
N ARG A 39 13.95 9.24 -15.95
CA ARG A 39 13.66 8.38 -17.11
C ARG A 39 12.18 8.44 -17.47
N ASP A 40 11.89 8.28 -18.75
CA ASP A 40 10.51 8.20 -19.23
C ASP A 40 9.81 7.00 -18.56
N GLY A 41 8.59 7.21 -18.07
CA GLY A 41 7.81 6.18 -17.36
C GLY A 41 8.18 5.99 -15.88
N ASN A 42 9.28 6.54 -15.38
CA ASN A 42 9.62 6.52 -13.95
C ASN A 42 10.06 7.90 -13.43
N PRO A 43 9.11 8.85 -13.31
CA PRO A 43 9.43 10.23 -12.92
C PRO A 43 9.90 10.37 -11.45
N CYS A 44 9.77 9.32 -10.64
CA CYS A 44 10.06 9.35 -9.21
C CYS A 44 11.46 8.85 -8.84
N ILE A 45 12.27 8.50 -9.84
CA ILE A 45 13.69 8.25 -9.64
C ILE A 45 14.44 9.30 -10.44
N LYS A 46 15.23 10.11 -9.75
CA LYS A 46 16.12 11.08 -10.40
C LYS A 46 17.54 10.55 -10.41
N TYR A 47 18.19 10.77 -11.54
CA TYR A 47 19.57 10.41 -11.80
C TYR A 47 20.38 11.69 -11.97
N VAL A 48 21.67 11.62 -11.65
CA VAL A 48 22.63 12.68 -11.95
C VAL A 48 23.74 12.09 -12.80
N CYS A 49 24.13 12.82 -13.85
CA CYS A 49 25.37 12.50 -14.56
C CYS A 49 26.56 13.03 -13.76
N ASN A 50 27.52 12.18 -13.43
CA ASN A 50 28.73 12.53 -12.69
C ASN A 50 29.94 11.94 -13.41
N LYS A 51 30.65 12.76 -14.18
CA LYS A 51 31.86 12.42 -14.93
C LYS A 51 31.69 11.17 -15.78
N GLY A 52 30.67 11.16 -16.63
CA GLY A 52 30.34 10.04 -17.51
C GLY A 52 29.72 8.82 -16.83
N SER A 53 29.47 8.86 -15.52
CA SER A 53 28.74 7.82 -14.78
C SER A 53 27.34 8.29 -14.38
N VAL A 54 26.34 7.42 -14.50
CA VAL A 54 24.96 7.71 -14.08
C VAL A 54 24.77 7.22 -12.64
N GLU A 55 24.46 8.15 -11.74
CA GLU A 55 24.22 7.86 -10.32
C GLU A 55 22.77 8.20 -9.95
N ILE A 56 22.20 7.48 -8.99
CA ILE A 56 20.88 7.80 -8.45
C ILE A 56 21.02 9.01 -7.52
N SER A 57 20.35 10.10 -7.84
CA SER A 57 20.32 11.32 -7.03
C SER A 57 19.14 11.36 -6.06
N LEU A 58 17.99 10.79 -6.44
CA LEU A 58 16.78 10.80 -5.61
C LEU A 58 15.93 9.56 -5.87
N LEU A 59 15.42 8.95 -4.80
CA LEU A 59 14.53 7.80 -4.82
C LEU A 59 13.22 8.15 -4.11
N GLU A 60 12.12 8.10 -4.85
CA GLU A 60 10.77 8.36 -4.37
C GLU A 60 9.80 7.28 -4.87
N CYS A 61 8.73 7.04 -4.12
CA CYS A 61 7.64 6.18 -4.57
C CYS A 61 6.65 6.97 -5.40
N ASN A 62 6.20 6.38 -6.50
CA ASN A 62 5.05 6.90 -7.23
C ASN A 62 3.77 6.58 -6.45
N ASP A 63 3.03 7.63 -6.08
CA ASP A 63 1.76 7.53 -5.36
C ASP A 63 0.60 7.10 -6.29
N GLY A 64 0.73 7.33 -7.60
CA GLY A 64 -0.31 7.12 -8.60
C GLY A 64 -1.26 8.31 -8.74
N SER A 65 -1.64 8.97 -7.64
CA SER A 65 -2.55 10.13 -7.66
C SER A 65 -1.88 11.47 -7.36
N GLU A 66 -0.90 11.49 -6.44
CA GLU A 66 -0.31 12.73 -5.92
C GLU A 66 1.14 12.96 -6.36
N GLY A 67 1.64 12.18 -7.32
CA GLY A 67 3.01 12.26 -7.81
C GLY A 67 4.01 11.48 -6.96
N CYS A 68 5.24 11.97 -6.88
CA CYS A 68 6.35 11.30 -6.21
C CYS A 68 6.40 11.65 -4.71
N LYS A 69 6.63 10.64 -3.88
CA LYS A 69 6.68 10.78 -2.41
C LYS A 69 8.02 10.25 -1.89
N PRO A 70 8.65 10.96 -0.94
CA PRO A 70 9.93 10.53 -0.38
C PRO A 70 9.81 9.19 0.35
N ILE A 71 10.92 8.46 0.44
CA ILE A 71 11.03 7.27 1.30
C ILE A 71 10.61 7.63 2.74
N GLY A 72 9.81 6.77 3.35
CA GLY A 72 9.19 6.97 4.66
C GLY A 72 7.84 7.68 4.62
N ALA A 73 7.42 8.24 3.47
CA ALA A 73 6.08 8.79 3.34
C ALA A 73 5.01 7.72 3.58
N LYS A 74 3.97 8.05 4.34
CA LYS A 74 2.90 7.11 4.73
C LYS A 74 1.58 7.47 4.07
N LYS A 75 0.87 6.43 3.63
CA LYS A 75 -0.53 6.49 3.22
C LYS A 75 -1.36 5.73 4.25
N THR A 76 -2.45 6.35 4.69
CA THR A 76 -3.35 5.74 5.68
C THR A 76 -4.73 5.62 5.08
N TYR A 77 -5.33 4.44 5.18
CA TYR A 77 -6.70 4.18 4.75
C TYR A 77 -7.53 3.67 5.93
N PHE A 78 -8.85 3.83 5.83
CA PHE A 78 -9.82 3.34 6.82
C PHE A 78 -9.43 3.74 8.26
N ASN A 79 -9.24 5.04 8.50
CA ASN A 79 -8.84 5.58 9.81
C ASN A 79 -7.53 4.96 10.38
N GLY A 80 -6.60 4.58 9.51
CA GLY A 80 -5.29 4.04 9.90
C GLY A 80 -5.29 2.53 10.20
N CYS A 81 -6.31 1.80 9.77
CA CYS A 81 -6.30 0.34 9.84
C CYS A 81 -5.44 -0.28 8.73
N LEU A 82 -5.33 0.40 7.59
CA LEU A 82 -4.33 0.09 6.57
C LEU A 82 -3.33 1.21 6.48
N VAL A 83 -2.05 0.88 6.63
CA VAL A 83 -0.95 1.84 6.46
C VAL A 83 0.03 1.28 5.46
N MET A 84 0.35 2.08 4.45
CA MET A 84 1.43 1.81 3.52
C MET A 84 2.54 2.83 3.73
N GLU A 85 3.78 2.40 3.58
CA GLU A 85 4.96 3.26 3.65
C GLU A 85 5.75 3.16 2.37
N CYS A 86 6.22 4.30 1.86
CA CYS A 86 7.15 4.33 0.76
C CYS A 86 8.49 3.76 1.23
N VAL A 87 8.87 2.59 0.73
CA VAL A 87 10.11 1.92 1.13
C VAL A 87 10.94 1.56 -0.09
N HIS A 88 12.25 1.52 0.10
CA HIS A 88 13.22 0.97 -0.84
C HIS A 88 13.71 -0.36 -0.29
N SER A 89 13.42 -1.46 -1.00
CA SER A 89 13.78 -2.82 -0.59
C SER A 89 14.41 -3.56 -1.77
N GLY A 90 15.71 -3.85 -1.65
CA GLY A 90 16.49 -4.45 -2.73
C GLY A 90 16.52 -3.55 -3.97
N ASN A 91 16.04 -4.07 -5.10
CA ASN A 91 15.98 -3.36 -6.38
C ASN A 91 14.60 -2.74 -6.66
N SER A 92 13.75 -2.62 -5.65
CA SER A 92 12.38 -2.12 -5.80
C SER A 92 12.09 -0.98 -4.84
N ILE A 93 11.45 0.07 -5.36
CA ILE A 93 10.91 1.18 -4.60
C ILE A 93 9.41 1.25 -4.81
N GLY A 94 8.65 1.40 -3.72
CA GLY A 94 7.21 1.47 -3.79
C GLY A 94 6.56 1.53 -2.42
N PHE A 95 5.25 1.77 -2.41
CA PHE A 95 4.45 1.69 -1.19
C PHE A 95 4.25 0.24 -0.80
N GLN A 96 4.63 -0.13 0.42
CA GLN A 96 4.41 -1.46 1.00
C GLN A 96 3.57 -1.34 2.26
N PHE A 97 2.72 -2.33 2.53
CA PHE A 97 1.93 -2.35 3.76
C PHE A 97 2.84 -2.51 4.98
N THR A 98 2.75 -1.56 5.91
CA THR A 98 3.38 -1.63 7.24
C THR A 98 2.38 -1.94 8.34
N LYS A 99 1.08 -1.79 8.04
CA LYS A 99 -0.02 -2.23 8.91
C LYS A 99 -1.18 -2.75 8.06
N GLU A 100 -1.66 -3.93 8.42
CA GLU A 100 -2.77 -4.63 7.79
C GLU A 100 -3.80 -5.01 8.86
N ALA A 101 -4.96 -4.35 8.84
CA ALA A 101 -6.06 -4.60 9.76
C ALA A 101 -7.40 -4.24 9.11
N CYS A 102 -8.48 -4.88 9.57
CA CYS A 102 -9.83 -4.56 9.16
C CYS A 102 -10.38 -3.42 10.02
N HIS A 103 -11.23 -2.56 9.45
CA HIS A 103 -11.96 -1.57 10.22
C HIS A 103 -13.38 -2.08 10.53
N ASP A 104 -13.73 -2.18 11.81
CA ASP A 104 -15.04 -2.70 12.24
C ASP A 104 -16.16 -1.64 12.30
N GLY A 105 -15.85 -0.40 11.91
CA GLY A 105 -16.69 0.80 12.06
C GLY A 105 -16.27 1.69 13.23
N THR A 106 -15.59 1.16 14.24
CA THR A 106 -15.15 1.89 15.45
C THR A 106 -13.65 1.82 15.70
N LYS A 107 -13.02 0.69 15.41
CA LYS A 107 -11.60 0.43 15.64
C LYS A 107 -11.00 -0.44 14.53
N CYS A 108 -9.69 -0.60 14.59
CA CYS A 108 -8.96 -1.58 13.80
C CYS A 108 -8.93 -2.92 14.51
N VAL A 109 -9.13 -3.98 13.75
CA VAL A 109 -9.05 -5.38 14.18
C VAL A 109 -7.94 -6.04 13.38
N ASP A 110 -6.93 -6.54 14.08
CA ASP A 110 -5.74 -7.12 13.45
C ASP A 110 -6.09 -8.36 12.61
N LEU A 111 -5.28 -8.62 11.59
CA LEU A 111 -5.40 -9.84 10.79
C LEU A 111 -5.44 -11.09 11.67
N ASN A 112 -6.26 -12.05 11.27
CA ASN A 112 -6.55 -13.30 11.97
C ASN A 112 -7.26 -13.16 13.32
N THR A 113 -7.65 -11.94 13.72
CA THR A 113 -8.44 -11.73 14.94
C THR A 113 -9.92 -11.92 14.66
N GLU A 114 -10.58 -12.67 15.54
CA GLU A 114 -12.03 -12.83 15.53
C GLU A 114 -12.71 -11.73 16.34
N SER A 115 -13.88 -11.30 15.87
CA SER A 115 -14.76 -10.39 16.57
C SER A 115 -16.18 -10.93 16.49
N THR A 116 -16.84 -11.04 17.64
CA THR A 116 -18.24 -11.44 17.73
C THR A 116 -19.12 -10.23 17.98
N THR A 117 -20.17 -10.07 17.20
CA THR A 117 -21.18 -9.02 17.37
C THR A 117 -22.53 -9.55 16.89
N ASN A 118 -23.59 -9.36 17.67
CA ASN A 118 -24.96 -9.82 17.35
C ASN A 118 -25.01 -11.30 16.92
N CYS A 119 -24.39 -12.18 17.72
CA CYS A 119 -24.30 -13.63 17.45
C CYS A 119 -23.58 -14.02 16.15
N MET A 120 -22.89 -13.09 15.50
CA MET A 120 -22.05 -13.35 14.34
C MET A 120 -20.58 -13.21 14.73
N THR A 121 -19.78 -14.23 14.48
CA THR A 121 -18.32 -14.14 14.59
C THR A 121 -17.76 -13.96 13.20
N ARG A 122 -16.94 -12.93 13.05
CA ARG A 122 -16.19 -12.63 11.85
C ARG A 122 -14.70 -12.59 12.16
N ARG A 123 -13.88 -13.04 11.22
CA ARG A 123 -12.43 -12.97 11.30
C ARG A 123 -11.92 -11.97 10.29
N CYS A 124 -11.01 -11.10 10.71
CA CYS A 124 -10.31 -10.22 9.78
C CYS A 124 -9.28 -11.05 9.00
N GLU A 125 -9.39 -11.12 7.69
CA GLU A 125 -8.54 -11.98 6.86
C GLU A 125 -8.09 -11.28 5.59
N LYS A 126 -6.98 -11.75 5.04
CA LYS A 126 -6.48 -11.35 3.73
C LYS A 126 -6.81 -12.46 2.73
N ASN A 127 -7.61 -12.15 1.71
CA ASN A 127 -7.99 -13.11 0.69
C ASN A 127 -6.84 -13.40 -0.30
N SER A 128 -7.07 -14.32 -1.25
CA SER A 128 -6.08 -14.70 -2.27
C SER A 128 -5.66 -13.54 -3.18
N ASP A 129 -6.53 -12.53 -3.35
CA ASP A 129 -6.27 -11.34 -4.16
C ASP A 129 -5.53 -10.25 -3.37
N GLY A 130 -5.24 -10.51 -2.09
CA GLY A 130 -4.57 -9.58 -1.18
C GLY A 130 -5.49 -8.53 -0.55
N ALA A 131 -6.79 -8.59 -0.79
CA ALA A 131 -7.76 -7.72 -0.14
C ALA A 131 -7.97 -8.13 1.32
N ILE A 132 -8.01 -7.14 2.21
CA ILE A 132 -8.19 -7.34 3.65
C ILE A 132 -9.65 -7.03 3.99
N GLN A 133 -10.37 -8.02 4.50
CA GLN A 133 -11.80 -7.92 4.79
C GLN A 133 -12.23 -8.85 5.93
N PHE A 134 -13.44 -8.65 6.43
CA PHE A 134 -14.04 -9.59 7.38
C PHE A 134 -14.73 -10.74 6.65
N THR A 135 -14.44 -11.96 7.09
CA THR A 135 -15.13 -13.19 6.68
C THR A 135 -15.92 -13.75 7.86
N TYR A 136 -17.15 -14.22 7.65
CA TYR A 136 -17.93 -14.88 8.71
C TYR A 136 -17.35 -16.27 9.00
N THR A 137 -17.04 -16.54 10.27
CA THR A 137 -16.57 -17.87 10.72
C THR A 137 -17.64 -18.64 11.46
N VAL A 138 -18.50 -17.95 12.22
CA VAL A 138 -19.60 -18.56 12.98
C VAL A 138 -20.83 -17.68 12.90
N LEU A 139 -21.98 -18.29 12.62
CA LEU A 139 -23.28 -17.64 12.72
C LEU A 139 -24.12 -18.40 13.73
N LYS A 140 -24.64 -17.68 14.73
CA LYS A 140 -25.50 -18.17 15.79
C LYS A 140 -26.82 -17.43 15.76
N CYS A 141 -27.79 -17.96 16.49
CA CYS A 141 -29.13 -17.42 16.57
C CYS A 141 -29.33 -16.72 17.91
N GLU A 142 -30.14 -15.67 17.91
CA GLU A 142 -30.43 -14.90 19.10
C GLU A 142 -31.80 -15.34 19.65
N ASP A 143 -31.87 -15.68 20.93
CA ASP A 143 -33.14 -15.97 21.61
C ASP A 143 -33.86 -14.70 22.09
N ILE A 144 -35.00 -14.86 22.76
CA ILE A 144 -35.79 -13.73 23.30
C ILE A 144 -35.03 -12.89 24.36
N ASP A 145 -34.02 -13.48 25.01
CA ASP A 145 -33.21 -12.85 26.05
C ASP A 145 -31.89 -12.27 25.51
N GLY A 146 -31.62 -12.44 24.22
CA GLY A 146 -30.39 -11.98 23.56
C GLY A 146 -29.21 -12.96 23.63
N ASN A 147 -29.43 -14.21 24.04
CA ASN A 147 -28.37 -15.23 24.09
C ASN A 147 -28.10 -15.81 22.69
N CYS A 148 -26.82 -16.09 22.42
CA CYS A 148 -26.38 -16.67 21.16
C CYS A 148 -26.34 -18.20 21.20
N LEU A 149 -27.30 -18.84 20.55
CA LEU A 149 -27.51 -20.28 20.50
C LEU A 149 -27.03 -20.88 19.18
N ASN A 150 -26.67 -22.16 19.20
CA ASN A 150 -26.20 -22.83 17.99
C ASN A 150 -27.38 -23.16 17.06
N PRO A 151 -27.17 -23.21 15.73
CA PRO A 151 -28.19 -23.70 14.80
C PRO A 151 -28.70 -25.08 15.21
N GLY A 152 -30.02 -25.25 15.23
CA GLY A 152 -30.70 -26.47 15.67
C GLY A 152 -31.06 -26.55 17.16
N ASP A 153 -30.54 -25.66 18.01
CA ASP A 153 -30.99 -25.56 19.42
C ASP A 153 -32.46 -25.11 19.47
N THR A 154 -33.20 -25.57 20.49
CA THR A 154 -34.60 -25.16 20.72
C THR A 154 -34.69 -24.08 21.80
N PHE A 155 -35.37 -22.97 21.50
CA PHE A 155 -35.48 -21.80 22.38
C PHE A 155 -36.77 -21.00 22.16
N GLN A 156 -37.04 -20.01 23.02
CA GLN A 156 -38.12 -19.05 22.80
C GLN A 156 -37.62 -17.89 21.94
N TYR A 157 -38.42 -17.49 20.95
CA TYR A 157 -38.08 -16.38 20.06
C TYR A 157 -39.23 -15.38 19.96
N LYS A 158 -38.91 -14.08 19.94
CA LYS A 158 -39.87 -13.00 19.75
C LYS A 158 -39.80 -12.49 18.31
N PHE A 159 -40.87 -12.69 17.56
CA PHE A 159 -40.98 -12.21 16.20
C PHE A 159 -41.14 -10.68 16.15
N LYS A 160 -40.91 -10.10 14.97
CA LYS A 160 -41.05 -8.65 14.73
C LYS A 160 -42.46 -8.12 15.00
N ASP A 161 -43.48 -8.96 14.88
CA ASP A 161 -44.88 -8.62 15.20
C ASP A 161 -45.20 -8.70 16.70
N GLY A 162 -44.23 -9.10 17.53
CA GLY A 162 -44.37 -9.23 18.97
C GLY A 162 -44.85 -10.60 19.45
N THR A 163 -45.20 -11.52 18.55
CA THR A 163 -45.57 -12.89 18.91
C THR A 163 -44.37 -13.66 19.49
N ILE A 164 -44.63 -14.58 20.42
CA ILE A 164 -43.61 -15.41 21.07
C ILE A 164 -43.82 -16.86 20.63
N GLY A 165 -42.81 -17.44 20.00
CA GLY A 165 -42.75 -18.89 19.74
C GLY A 165 -42.06 -19.61 20.89
N ASN A 166 -42.68 -20.65 21.45
CA ASN A 166 -42.19 -21.33 22.66
C ASN A 166 -41.17 -22.45 22.39
N SER A 167 -41.03 -22.89 21.14
CA SER A 167 -40.13 -23.97 20.72
C SER A 167 -39.66 -23.70 19.30
N CYS A 168 -38.76 -22.74 19.18
CA CYS A 168 -38.15 -22.30 17.95
C CYS A 168 -36.78 -22.95 17.76
N THR A 169 -36.48 -23.31 16.53
CA THR A 169 -35.13 -23.65 16.07
C THR A 169 -34.73 -22.66 15.00
N CYS A 170 -33.44 -22.63 14.67
CA CYS A 170 -32.94 -21.81 13.58
C CYS A 170 -31.94 -22.56 12.70
N THR A 171 -31.81 -22.08 11.48
CA THR A 171 -30.77 -22.49 10.54
C THR A 171 -30.00 -21.26 10.05
N THR A 172 -28.75 -21.47 9.67
CA THR A 172 -27.83 -20.40 9.26
C THR A 172 -27.17 -20.75 7.94
N ASP A 173 -27.04 -19.76 7.06
CA ASP A 173 -26.24 -19.87 5.84
C ASP A 173 -25.22 -18.72 5.78
N ILE A 174 -23.96 -19.06 6.07
CA ILE A 174 -22.83 -18.13 6.03
C ILE A 174 -22.35 -17.80 4.61
N ASN A 175 -22.76 -18.60 3.62
CA ASN A 175 -22.37 -18.42 2.22
C ASN A 175 -23.42 -17.66 1.42
N ALA A 176 -24.64 -17.50 1.96
CA ALA A 176 -25.66 -16.65 1.37
C ALA A 176 -25.21 -15.17 1.35
N SER A 177 -25.65 -14.43 0.33
CA SER A 177 -25.41 -12.99 0.21
C SER A 177 -26.75 -12.25 0.11
N PRO A 178 -27.22 -11.56 1.18
CA PRO A 178 -26.59 -11.45 2.50
C PRO A 178 -26.66 -12.76 3.29
N VAL A 179 -25.81 -12.89 4.33
CA VAL A 179 -25.88 -14.02 5.27
C VAL A 179 -27.28 -14.14 5.86
N GLN A 180 -27.77 -15.38 6.01
CA GLN A 180 -29.15 -15.64 6.40
C GLN A 180 -29.25 -16.39 7.72
N VAL A 181 -30.22 -15.99 8.55
CA VAL A 181 -30.67 -16.72 9.73
C VAL A 181 -32.18 -16.91 9.60
N ASN A 182 -32.62 -18.16 9.58
CA ASN A 182 -34.02 -18.51 9.40
C ASN A 182 -34.54 -19.19 10.66
N TYR A 183 -35.65 -18.71 11.21
CA TYR A 183 -36.29 -19.27 12.41
C TYR A 183 -37.51 -20.10 12.04
N THR A 184 -37.72 -21.21 12.74
CA THR A 184 -38.89 -22.09 12.58
C THR A 184 -39.39 -22.51 13.95
N CYS A 185 -40.66 -22.23 14.25
CA CYS A 185 -41.26 -22.50 15.55
C CYS A 185 -42.49 -23.40 15.41
N THR A 186 -42.68 -24.28 16.40
CA THR A 186 -43.94 -25.04 16.53
C THR A 186 -44.92 -24.27 17.41
N SER A 187 -46.17 -24.17 16.95
CA SER A 187 -47.31 -23.59 17.65
C SER A 187 -47.86 -24.49 18.73
#